data_AF-A0A379S1M2-F1
#
_entry.id   AF-A0A379S1M2-F1
#
_cell.length_a   1.000
_cell.length_b   1.000
_cell.length_c   1.000
_cell.angle_alpha   90.00
_cell.angle_beta   90.00
_cell.angle_gamma   90.00
#
_symmetry.space_group_name_H-M   'P 1'
#
loop_
_entity.id
_entity.type
_entity.pdbx_description
1 polymer ?
#
loop_
_entity_poly.entity_id
_entity_poly.type
_entity_poly.pdbx_seq_one_letter_code
_entity_poly.pdbx_strand_id
1 'polypeptide(L)'
;MIPGQAGTPQIPVTLPTWDKIIGPAVQAQAFNAWIISHMLQDKGTPVYTIHAEVEEIVHQPLFEDLLVRARDTGITFCPLGELLPTSPGILPLGQIVRRHIPGRDGWLEGQQTVSAS
;
A
#
# COMPACT_ATOMS: atom_id res chain seq x y z
N MET A 1 6.84 23.35 8.35
CA MET A 1 6.70 23.49 6.88
C MET A 1 6.53 24.96 6.58
N ILE A 2 7.28 25.52 5.62
CA ILE A 2 7.11 26.91 5.20
C ILE A 2 5.87 26.97 4.29
N PRO A 3 4.90 27.86 4.55
CA PRO A 3 3.74 28.02 3.67
C PRO A 3 4.16 28.27 2.22
N GLY A 4 3.61 27.50 1.28
CA GLY A 4 3.92 27.61 -0.16
C GLY A 4 5.06 26.72 -0.66
N GLN A 5 5.73 25.95 0.20
CA GLN A 5 6.77 25.00 -0.22
C GLN A 5 6.25 23.56 -0.20
N ALA A 6 6.69 22.74 -1.17
CA ALA A 6 6.39 21.31 -1.19
C ALA A 6 6.91 20.62 0.08
N GLY A 7 6.11 19.69 0.62
CA GLY A 7 6.47 18.90 1.80
C GLY A 7 7.34 17.68 1.46
N THR A 8 7.46 16.76 2.43
CA THR A 8 8.13 15.47 2.24
C THR A 8 7.41 14.64 1.18
N PRO A 9 8.14 13.95 0.27
CA PRO A 9 7.54 12.98 -0.64
C PRO A 9 6.63 11.99 0.08
N GLN A 10 5.49 11.67 -0.51
CA GLN A 10 4.53 10.70 0.00
C GLN A 10 4.55 9.46 -0.90
N ILE A 11 4.63 8.27 -0.30
CA ILE A 11 4.42 7.00 -0.99
C ILE A 11 3.11 6.42 -0.44
N PRO A 12 2.02 6.45 -1.22
CA PRO A 12 0.72 5.99 -0.74
C PRO A 12 0.70 4.48 -0.62
N VAL A 13 0.05 3.97 0.43
CA VAL A 13 -0.34 2.57 0.51
C VAL A 13 -1.46 2.33 -0.50
N THR A 14 -1.35 1.29 -1.32
CA THR A 14 -2.30 0.99 -2.41
C THR A 14 -3.11 -0.28 -2.17
N LEU A 15 -2.66 -1.16 -1.28
CA LEU A 15 -3.32 -2.42 -0.96
C LEU A 15 -3.85 -2.42 0.50
N PRO A 16 -4.97 -3.10 0.77
CA PRO A 16 -5.54 -3.17 2.11
C PRO A 16 -4.74 -4.12 3.01
N THR A 17 -4.84 -3.91 4.32
CA THR A 17 -4.33 -4.81 5.37
C THR A 17 -5.27 -6.01 5.55
N TRP A 18 -4.79 -7.08 6.16
CA TRP A 18 -5.54 -8.33 6.36
C TRP A 18 -6.90 -8.09 7.05
N ASP A 19 -6.90 -7.33 8.15
CA ASP A 19 -8.07 -7.04 8.97
C ASP A 19 -9.19 -6.31 8.20
N LYS A 20 -8.86 -5.58 7.14
CA LYS A 20 -9.83 -4.80 6.36
C LYS A 20 -10.60 -5.62 5.34
N ILE A 21 -10.08 -6.78 4.94
CA ILE A 21 -10.70 -7.58 3.86
C ILE A 21 -11.20 -8.94 4.33
N ILE A 22 -10.64 -9.46 5.42
CA ILE A 22 -11.00 -10.76 5.94
C ILE A 22 -12.38 -10.71 6.60
N GLY A 23 -13.28 -11.55 6.09
CA GLY A 23 -14.71 -11.51 6.40
C GLY A 23 -15.53 -10.82 5.30
N PRO A 24 -15.43 -9.49 5.12
CA PRO A 24 -16.24 -8.73 4.15
C PRO A 24 -16.10 -9.21 2.70
N ALA A 25 -14.94 -9.74 2.31
CA ALA A 25 -14.68 -10.13 0.91
C ALA A 25 -13.88 -11.43 0.76
N VAL A 26 -13.00 -11.77 1.71
CA VAL A 26 -12.03 -12.85 1.56
C VAL A 26 -11.99 -13.73 2.81
N GLN A 27 -11.91 -15.05 2.61
CA GLN A 27 -11.67 -16.00 3.71
C GLN A 27 -10.21 -15.93 4.14
N ALA A 28 -9.92 -16.06 5.43
CA ALA A 28 -8.56 -15.95 5.98
C ALA A 28 -7.53 -16.81 5.21
N GLN A 29 -7.92 -18.04 4.84
CA GLN A 29 -7.06 -18.99 4.13
C GLN A 29 -6.79 -18.59 2.67
N ALA A 30 -7.65 -17.77 2.07
CA ALA A 30 -7.51 -17.28 0.70
C ALA A 30 -6.73 -15.96 0.62
N PHE A 31 -6.37 -15.36 1.76
CA PHE A 31 -5.73 -14.05 1.82
C PHE A 31 -4.46 -13.94 0.97
N ASN A 32 -3.50 -14.85 1.17
CA ASN A 32 -2.20 -14.77 0.49
C ASN A 32 -2.33 -14.87 -1.03
N ALA A 33 -3.21 -15.75 -1.52
CA ALA A 33 -3.50 -15.85 -2.95
C ALA A 33 -4.17 -14.56 -3.47
N TRP A 34 -5.10 -14.01 -2.69
CA TRP A 34 -5.79 -12.77 -3.04
C TRP A 34 -4.83 -11.58 -3.12
N ILE A 35 -4.01 -11.33 -2.09
CA ILE A 35 -3.13 -10.16 -2.02
C ILE A 35 -2.05 -10.22 -3.10
N ILE A 36 -1.46 -11.40 -3.35
CA ILE A 36 -0.50 -11.60 -4.45
C ILE A 36 -1.14 -11.33 -5.80
N SER A 37 -2.36 -11.84 -6.04
CA SER A 37 -3.05 -11.57 -7.31
C SER A 37 -3.30 -10.08 -7.54
N HIS A 38 -3.54 -9.30 -6.48
CA HIS A 38 -3.73 -7.85 -6.56
C HIS A 38 -2.41 -7.11 -6.77
N MET A 39 -1.31 -7.55 -6.13
CA MET A 39 0.03 -7.04 -6.41
C MET A 39 0.40 -7.22 -7.89
N LEU A 40 0.11 -8.38 -8.47
CA LEU A 40 0.43 -8.69 -9.88
C LEU A 40 -0.47 -7.95 -10.89
N GLN A 41 -1.65 -7.50 -10.48
CA GLN A 41 -2.59 -6.75 -11.32
C GLN A 41 -2.40 -5.22 -11.24
N ASP A 42 -1.66 -4.74 -10.24
CA ASP A 42 -1.36 -3.32 -10.09
C ASP A 42 -0.54 -2.82 -11.30
N LYS A 43 -0.91 -1.65 -11.84
CA LYS A 43 -0.25 -1.05 -13.01
C LYS A 43 0.93 -0.17 -12.63
N GLY A 44 1.09 0.15 -11.35
CA GLY A 44 2.23 0.86 -10.77
C GLY A 44 3.03 -0.05 -9.85
N THR A 45 3.51 0.51 -8.74
CA THR A 45 4.18 -0.27 -7.70
C THR A 45 3.20 -0.49 -6.54
N PRO A 46 2.76 -1.73 -6.27
CA PRO A 46 1.89 -1.99 -5.15
C PRO A 46 2.62 -1.74 -3.83
N VAL A 47 1.97 -1.03 -2.91
CA VAL A 47 2.48 -0.79 -1.55
C VAL A 47 1.50 -1.42 -0.58
N TYR A 48 1.97 -2.47 0.10
CA TYR A 48 1.22 -3.23 1.09
C TYR A 48 1.86 -3.03 2.46
N THR A 49 1.03 -2.66 3.44
CA THR A 49 1.45 -2.55 4.84
C THR A 49 1.10 -3.84 5.57
N ILE A 50 2.08 -4.42 6.25
CA ILE A 50 1.89 -5.61 7.08
C ILE A 50 1.75 -5.19 8.54
N HIS A 51 0.69 -5.66 9.19
CA HIS A 51 0.51 -5.48 10.63
C HIS A 51 1.27 -6.56 11.38
N ALA A 52 2.53 -6.31 11.75
CA ALA A 52 3.38 -7.29 12.44
C ALA A 52 2.69 -7.98 13.64
N GLU A 53 1.95 -7.23 14.45
CA GLU A 53 1.27 -7.77 15.63
C GLU A 53 0.17 -8.80 15.33
N VAL A 54 -0.48 -8.73 14.16
CA VAL A 54 -1.56 -9.62 13.77
C VAL A 54 -1.11 -10.59 12.68
N GLU A 55 -0.49 -10.09 11.63
CA GLU A 55 -0.14 -10.81 10.41
C GLU A 55 1.21 -11.55 10.54
N GLU A 56 2.14 -11.08 11.38
CA GLU A 56 3.47 -11.71 11.55
C GLU A 56 3.56 -12.59 12.80
N ILE A 57 3.08 -12.12 13.97
CA ILE A 57 3.25 -12.84 15.24
C ILE A 57 2.18 -13.95 15.42
N VAL A 58 0.90 -13.62 15.27
CA VAL A 58 -0.19 -14.60 15.47
C VAL A 58 -0.29 -15.57 14.29
N HIS A 59 0.12 -15.13 13.10
CA HIS A 59 -0.03 -15.88 11.85
C HIS A 59 1.31 -16.16 11.15
N GLN A 60 2.39 -16.38 11.91
CA GLN A 60 3.74 -16.65 11.37
C GLN A 60 3.75 -17.62 10.17
N PRO A 61 3.04 -18.78 10.18
CA PRO A 61 3.03 -19.67 9.02
C PRO A 61 2.40 -19.06 7.76
N LEU A 62 1.40 -18.18 7.91
CA LEU A 62 0.81 -17.45 6.77
C LEU A 62 1.78 -16.39 6.24
N PHE A 63 2.54 -15.73 7.11
CA PHE A 63 3.55 -14.77 6.68
C PHE A 63 4.68 -15.46 5.90
N GLU A 64 5.18 -16.61 6.38
CA GLU A 64 6.18 -17.40 5.66
C GLU A 64 5.65 -17.87 4.29
N ASP A 65 4.41 -18.37 4.22
CA ASP A 65 3.75 -18.75 2.96
C ASP A 65 3.61 -17.56 2.01
N LEU A 66 3.28 -16.36 2.51
CA LEU A 66 3.22 -15.14 1.70
C LEU A 66 4.58 -14.83 1.05
N LEU A 67 5.67 -14.89 1.82
CA LEU A 67 7.02 -14.62 1.32
C LEU A 67 7.45 -15.65 0.25
N VAL A 68 7.18 -16.93 0.49
CA VAL A 68 7.48 -18.00 -0.47
C VAL A 68 6.73 -17.80 -1.78
N ARG A 69 5.40 -17.58 -1.71
CA ARG A 69 4.58 -17.36 -2.91
C ARG A 69 4.96 -16.08 -3.64
N ALA A 70 5.25 -15.00 -2.92
CA ALA A 70 5.69 -13.74 -3.53
C ALA A 70 6.95 -13.96 -4.36
N ARG A 71 7.96 -14.62 -3.77
CA ARG A 71 9.18 -15.01 -4.51
C ARG A 71 8.87 -15.89 -5.71
N ASP A 72 8.07 -16.94 -5.54
CA ASP A 72 7.76 -17.91 -6.59
C ASP A 72 6.92 -17.30 -7.74
N THR A 73 6.22 -16.20 -7.48
CA THR A 73 5.49 -15.40 -8.47
C THR A 73 6.30 -14.23 -9.05
N GLY A 74 7.59 -14.11 -8.67
CA GLY A 74 8.50 -13.09 -9.22
C GLY A 74 8.41 -11.72 -8.56
N ILE A 75 7.76 -11.60 -7.40
CA ILE A 75 7.68 -10.35 -6.64
C ILE A 75 9.01 -10.12 -5.90
N THR A 76 9.52 -8.89 -5.99
CA THR A 76 10.71 -8.44 -5.26
C THR A 76 10.31 -7.39 -4.24
N PHE A 77 10.68 -7.59 -2.98
CA PHE A 77 10.49 -6.59 -1.94
C PHE A 77 11.64 -5.57 -1.95
N CYS A 78 11.32 -4.29 -1.78
CA CYS A 78 12.31 -3.23 -1.65
C CYS A 78 11.93 -2.27 -0.52
N PRO A 79 12.92 -1.61 0.12
CA PRO A 79 12.67 -0.46 0.97
C PRO A 79 11.94 0.66 0.21
N LEU A 80 10.98 1.32 0.86
CA LEU A 80 10.20 2.41 0.23
C LEU A 80 11.08 3.54 -0.33
N GLY A 81 12.23 3.80 0.29
CA GLY A 81 13.18 4.82 -0.19
C GLY A 81 13.73 4.55 -1.59
N GLU A 82 13.79 3.29 -2.03
CA GLU A 82 14.23 2.92 -3.37
C GLU A 82 13.20 3.27 -4.45
N LEU A 83 11.95 3.54 -4.07
CA LEU A 83 10.91 4.03 -4.97
C LEU A 83 11.02 5.54 -5.24
N LEU A 84 11.86 6.26 -4.49
CA LEU A 84 12.03 7.69 -4.65
C LEU A 84 13.17 8.01 -5.63
N PRO A 85 13.00 9.04 -6.48
CA PRO A 85 14.10 9.54 -7.29
C PRO A 85 15.16 10.20 -6.41
N THR A 86 16.41 10.20 -6.87
CA THR A 86 17.53 10.88 -6.19
C THR A 86 17.29 12.39 -6.02
N SER A 87 16.50 13.00 -6.89
CA SER A 87 16.11 14.41 -6.82
C SER A 87 14.59 14.53 -6.61
N PRO A 88 14.11 14.74 -5.38
CA PRO A 88 12.67 14.82 -5.07
C PRO A 88 11.92 15.93 -5.81
N GLY A 89 12.62 16.98 -6.27
CA GLY A 89 12.01 18.10 -6.99
C GLY A 89 11.40 17.74 -8.35
N ILE A 90 11.65 16.53 -8.87
CA ILE A 90 11.03 16.04 -10.11
C ILE A 90 9.68 15.35 -9.87
N LEU A 91 9.31 15.11 -8.60
CA LEU A 91 8.04 14.46 -8.26
C LEU A 91 6.87 15.40 -8.58
N PRO A 92 5.73 14.85 -9.04
CA PRO A 92 4.54 15.66 -9.27
C PRO A 92 4.03 16.24 -7.96
N LEU A 93 3.58 17.51 -8.01
CA LEU A 93 2.92 18.13 -6.88
C LEU A 93 1.52 17.55 -6.70
N GLY A 94 1.17 17.29 -5.45
CA GLY A 94 -0.11 16.77 -5.03
C GLY A 94 -0.55 17.35 -3.70
N GLN A 95 -1.84 17.18 -3.39
CA GLN A 95 -2.43 17.52 -2.10
C GLN A 95 -2.88 16.25 -1.39
N ILE A 96 -2.70 16.25 -0.07
CA ILE A 96 -3.31 15.26 0.82
C ILE A 96 -4.72 15.73 1.12
N VAL A 97 -5.71 14.94 0.74
CA VAL A 97 -7.12 15.26 0.92
C VAL A 97 -7.83 14.13 1.66
N ARG A 98 -8.82 14.48 2.48
CA ARG A 98 -9.67 13.49 3.12
C ARG A 98 -10.65 12.93 2.09
N ARG A 99 -10.75 11.60 2.03
CA ARG A 99 -11.68 10.90 1.14
C ARG A 99 -12.51 9.88 1.93
N HIS A 100 -13.78 9.80 1.59
CA HIS A 100 -14.64 8.71 2.01
C HIS A 100 -14.58 7.60 0.97
N ILE A 101 -14.51 6.36 1.43
CA ILE A 101 -14.56 5.17 0.58
C ILE A 101 -15.88 4.46 0.88
N PRO A 102 -16.73 4.20 -0.13
CA PRO A 102 -17.96 3.46 0.06
C PRO A 102 -17.70 2.12 0.77
N GLY A 103 -18.52 1.80 1.78
CA GLY A 103 -18.40 0.57 2.54
C GLY A 103 -17.31 0.58 3.64
N ARG A 104 -16.67 1.72 3.90
CA ARG A 104 -15.72 1.89 5.00
C ARG A 104 -16.16 3.00 5.95
N ASP A 105 -16.09 2.72 7.25
CA ASP A 105 -16.31 3.73 8.28
C ASP A 105 -15.18 4.77 8.32
N GLY A 106 -15.56 6.04 8.48
CA GLY A 106 -14.65 7.16 8.55
C GLY A 106 -14.08 7.60 7.19
N TRP A 107 -12.93 8.29 7.23
CA TRP A 107 -12.22 8.82 6.06
C TRP A 107 -10.79 8.30 6.03
N LEU A 108 -10.16 8.38 4.86
CA LEU A 108 -8.72 8.18 4.65
C LEU A 108 -8.10 9.45 4.11
N GLU A 109 -6.81 9.60 4.34
CA GLU A 109 -6.00 10.57 3.60
C GLU A 109 -5.62 9.95 2.25
N GLY A 110 -5.92 10.66 1.18
CA GLY A 110 -5.63 10.25 -0.18
C GLY A 110 -4.92 11.34 -0.97
N GLN A 111 -4.21 10.94 -2.02
CA GLN A 111 -3.52 11.87 -2.90
C GLN A 111 -4.46 12.44 -3.97
N GLN A 112 -4.36 13.74 -4.21
CA GLN A 112 -4.99 14.42 -5.35
C GLN A 112 -3.93 15.18 -6.14
N THR A 113 -3.82 14.89 -7.43
CA THR A 113 -2.95 15.65 -8.33
C THR A 113 -3.46 17.09 -8.44
N VAL A 114 -2.54 18.06 -8.37
CA VAL A 114 -2.85 19.45 -8.70
C VAL A 114 -2.57 19.62 -10.19
N SER A 115 -3.60 19.96 -10.97
CA SER A 115 -3.38 20.34 -12.37
C SER A 115 -2.52 21.60 -12.42
N ALA A 116 -1.56 21.65 -13.34
CA ALA A 116 -0.85 22.89 -13.63
C ALA A 116 -1.87 23.94 -14.09
N SER A 117 -1.92 25.05 -13.37
CA SER A 117 -2.62 26.28 -13.75
C SER A 117 -1.93 26.97 -14.91
#